data_AF-A0A2T0LS21-F1
#
_entry.id   AF-A0A2T0LS21-F1
#
_cell.length_a   1.000
_cell.length_b   1.000
_cell.length_c   1.000
_cell.angle_alpha   90.00
_cell.angle_beta   90.00
_cell.angle_gamma   90.00
#
_symmetry.space_group_name_H-M   'P 1'
#
loop_
_entity.id
_entity.type
_entity.pdbx_description
1 polymer ?
#
loop_
_entity_poly.entity_id
_entity_poly.type
_entity_poly.pdbx_seq_one_letter_code
_entity_poly.pdbx_strand_id
1 'polypeptide(L)'
;MPSVPSDAAEPEWISARERAIFLATLSAIDPQLVVDQESAVHYGIATCLDIREGADDGEPGLVEKRVRFRFGRGGADVSQSQAQKIVKAVNVWCR
;
A
#
# COMPACT_ATOMS: atom_id res chain seq x y z
N MET A 1 -16.57 -2.46 25.99
CA MET A 1 -16.21 -2.67 24.57
C MET A 1 -14.79 -3.24 24.56
N PRO A 2 -14.54 -4.44 24.03
CA PRO A 2 -13.18 -4.95 23.99
C PRO A 2 -12.40 -4.17 22.92
N SER A 3 -11.38 -3.44 23.35
CA SER A 3 -10.37 -2.84 22.50
C SER A 3 -9.66 -3.96 21.76
N VAL A 4 -9.79 -3.99 20.44
CA VAL A 4 -9.00 -4.91 19.59
C VAL A 4 -7.55 -4.47 19.74
N PRO A 5 -6.61 -5.35 20.15
CA PRO A 5 -5.21 -5.00 20.13
C PRO A 5 -4.83 -4.77 18.66
N SER A 6 -4.49 -3.53 18.33
CA SER A 6 -3.84 -3.15 17.07
C SER A 6 -2.40 -3.66 17.13
N ASP A 7 -2.26 -4.99 17.01
CA ASP A 7 -0.97 -5.68 17.05
C ASP A 7 -0.95 -6.77 15.97
N ALA A 8 -1.50 -6.43 14.79
CA ALA A 8 -1.09 -7.12 13.58
C ALA A 8 0.35 -6.67 13.30
N ALA A 9 1.30 -7.36 13.93
CA ALA A 9 2.72 -7.14 13.68
C ALA A 9 2.94 -7.07 12.17
N GLU A 10 3.52 -5.95 11.72
CA GLU A 10 3.93 -5.82 10.33
C GLU A 10 4.75 -7.06 9.96
N PRO A 11 4.58 -7.61 8.76
CA PRO A 11 5.27 -8.84 8.39
C PRO A 11 6.78 -8.69 8.61
N GLU A 12 7.42 -9.69 9.23
CA GLU A 12 8.85 -9.65 9.61
C GLU A 12 9.80 -9.39 8.43
N TRP A 13 9.31 -9.52 7.19
CA TRP A 13 10.06 -9.26 5.97
C TRP A 13 10.14 -7.77 5.58
N ILE A 14 9.46 -6.87 6.29
CA ILE A 14 9.55 -5.42 6.09
C ILE A 14 10.42 -4.80 7.19
N SER A 15 11.56 -4.25 6.80
CA SER A 15 12.40 -3.50 7.73
C SER A 15 11.82 -2.11 8.04
N ALA A 16 12.16 -1.56 9.21
CA ALA A 16 11.80 -0.18 9.57
C ALA A 16 12.30 0.86 8.53
N ARG A 17 13.41 0.56 7.84
CA ARG A 17 13.94 1.38 6.75
C ARG A 17 13.03 1.35 5.52
N GLU A 18 12.57 0.18 5.11
CA GLU A 18 11.66 0.02 3.97
C GLU A 18 10.31 0.69 4.24
N ARG A 19 9.78 0.55 5.46
CA ARG A 19 8.59 1.27 5.94
C ARG A 19 8.75 2.79 5.82
N ALA A 20 9.86 3.35 6.31
CA ALA A 20 10.11 4.78 6.25
C ALA A 20 10.25 5.29 4.79
N ILE A 21 10.94 4.54 3.93
CA ILE A 21 11.06 4.87 2.50
C ILE A 21 9.69 4.83 1.82
N PHE A 22 8.88 3.83 2.12
CA PHE A 22 7.55 3.69 1.56
C PHE A 22 6.64 4.86 1.95
N LEU A 23 6.56 5.20 3.24
CA LEU A 23 5.77 6.34 3.72
C LEU A 23 6.27 7.68 3.15
N ALA A 24 7.58 7.88 3.06
CA ALA A 24 8.15 9.07 2.42
C ALA A 24 7.77 9.15 0.93
N THR A 25 7.77 8.02 0.24
CA THR A 25 7.38 7.94 -1.17
C THR A 25 5.89 8.24 -1.36
N LEU A 26 5.02 7.68 -0.51
CA LEU A 26 3.58 7.98 -0.53
C LEU A 26 3.31 9.46 -0.27
N SER A 27 3.96 10.05 0.75
CA SER A 27 3.82 11.47 1.07
C SER A 27 4.25 12.38 -0.09
N ALA A 28 5.29 11.98 -0.85
CA ALA A 28 5.72 12.70 -2.04
C ALA A 28 4.77 12.54 -3.25
N ILE A 29 4.01 11.44 -3.31
CA ILE A 29 2.96 11.24 -4.32
C ILE A 29 1.75 12.12 -4.00
N ASP A 30 1.27 12.05 -2.76
CA ASP A 30 0.20 12.86 -2.20
C ASP A 30 0.22 12.74 -0.67
N PRO A 31 0.37 13.84 0.09
CA PRO A 31 0.38 13.82 1.56
C PRO A 31 -0.87 13.21 2.18
N GLN A 32 -2.02 13.21 1.48
CA GLN A 32 -3.25 12.59 1.96
C GLN A 32 -3.15 11.06 2.07
N LEU A 33 -2.20 10.43 1.36
CA LEU A 33 -1.99 8.97 1.38
C LEU A 33 -1.37 8.46 2.69
N VAL A 34 -0.84 9.35 3.54
CA VAL A 34 -0.15 9.00 4.79
C VAL A 34 -0.77 9.64 6.02
N VAL A 35 -1.98 10.19 5.90
CA VAL A 35 -2.74 10.73 7.05
C VAL A 35 -2.93 9.65 8.12
N ASP A 36 -3.17 8.41 7.68
CA ASP A 36 -3.12 7.21 8.51
C ASP A 36 -1.97 6.31 8.02
N GLN A 37 -0.83 6.39 8.72
CA GLN A 37 0.37 5.64 8.35
C GLN A 37 0.20 4.13 8.54
N GLU A 38 -0.59 3.68 9.52
CA GLU A 38 -0.82 2.24 9.76
C GLU A 38 -1.64 1.66 8.62
N SER A 39 -2.75 2.33 8.25
CA SER A 39 -3.55 1.94 7.08
C SER A 39 -2.72 1.97 5.80
N ALA A 40 -1.89 2.99 5.60
CA ALA A 40 -1.03 3.09 4.43
C ALA A 40 -0.07 1.89 4.30
N VAL A 41 0.58 1.48 5.39
CA VAL A 41 1.48 0.31 5.38
C VAL A 41 0.69 -0.98 5.15
N HIS A 42 -0.45 -1.16 5.82
CA HIS A 42 -1.33 -2.32 5.60
C HIS A 42 -1.75 -2.41 4.12
N TYR A 43 -2.14 -1.31 3.50
CA TYR A 43 -2.48 -1.29 2.07
C TYR A 43 -1.28 -1.61 1.17
N GLY A 44 -0.08 -1.17 1.54
CA GLY A 44 1.16 -1.56 0.89
C GLY A 44 1.37 -3.09 0.95
N ILE A 45 1.20 -3.69 2.13
CA ILE A 45 1.36 -5.14 2.35
C ILE A 45 0.36 -5.92 1.49
N ALA A 46 -0.91 -5.52 1.52
CA ALA A 46 -1.95 -6.15 0.71
C ALA A 46 -1.65 -6.03 -0.80
N THR A 47 -1.06 -4.92 -1.23
CA THR A 47 -0.63 -4.72 -2.62
C THR A 47 0.54 -5.65 -2.97
N CYS A 48 1.49 -5.85 -2.05
CA CYS A 48 2.56 -6.82 -2.28
C CYS A 48 2.03 -8.24 -2.43
N LEU A 49 1.05 -8.64 -1.62
CA LEU A 49 0.40 -9.94 -1.76
C LEU A 49 -0.27 -10.09 -3.13
N ASP A 50 -1.01 -9.08 -3.59
CA ASP A 50 -1.61 -9.11 -4.94
C ASP A 50 -0.55 -9.34 -6.04
N ILE A 51 0.61 -8.68 -5.93
CA ILE A 51 1.70 -8.80 -6.90
C ILE A 51 2.30 -10.22 -6.85
N ARG A 52 2.56 -10.74 -5.65
CA ARG A 52 3.16 -12.08 -5.47
C ARG A 52 2.23 -13.22 -5.88
N GLU A 53 0.93 -13.03 -5.72
CA GLU A 53 -0.09 -14.00 -6.12
C GLU A 53 -0.43 -13.95 -7.62
N GLY A 54 0.19 -13.04 -8.38
CA GLY A 54 -0.05 -12.91 -9.81
C GLY A 54 -1.46 -12.40 -10.11
N ALA A 55 -1.98 -11.44 -9.32
CA ALA A 55 -3.35 -10.94 -9.51
C ALA A 55 -3.61 -10.39 -10.93
N ASP A 56 -2.58 -9.88 -11.61
CA ASP A 56 -2.68 -9.42 -12.99
C ASP A 56 -2.71 -10.55 -14.04
N ASP A 57 -2.40 -11.80 -13.68
CA ASP A 57 -2.40 -12.95 -14.61
C ASP A 57 -3.82 -13.27 -15.12
N GLY A 58 -4.85 -12.91 -14.35
CA GLY A 58 -6.26 -13.09 -14.71
C GLY A 58 -6.97 -11.82 -15.21
N GLU A 59 -6.51 -10.64 -14.81
CA GLU A 59 -7.08 -9.34 -15.20
C GLU A 59 -5.95 -8.28 -15.21
N PRO A 60 -5.38 -7.94 -16.38
CA PRO A 60 -4.33 -6.93 -16.44
C PRO A 60 -4.77 -5.59 -15.86
N GLY A 61 -4.00 -5.04 -14.93
CA GLY A 61 -4.31 -3.76 -14.27
C GLY A 61 -5.15 -3.90 -13.00
N LEU A 62 -5.38 -5.13 -12.53
CA LEU A 62 -6.15 -5.41 -11.33
C LEU A 62 -5.42 -4.91 -10.08
N VAL A 63 -4.09 -5.00 -10.04
CA VAL A 63 -3.30 -4.48 -8.90
C VAL A 63 -3.50 -2.97 -8.76
N GLU A 64 -3.39 -2.18 -9.85
CA GLU A 64 -3.61 -0.74 -9.79
C GLU A 64 -5.06 -0.40 -9.39
N LYS A 65 -6.05 -1.16 -9.89
CA LYS A 65 -7.46 -0.99 -9.51
C LYS A 65 -7.67 -1.21 -8.01
N ARG A 66 -7.05 -2.26 -7.43
CA ARG A 66 -7.09 -2.53 -5.99
C ARG A 66 -6.34 -1.46 -5.18
N VAL A 67 -5.20 -0.99 -5.65
CA VAL A 67 -4.47 0.13 -5.04
C VAL A 67 -5.33 1.38 -4.97
N ARG A 68 -5.99 1.78 -6.06
CA ARG A 68 -6.89 2.93 -6.09
C ARG A 68 -8.03 2.78 -5.08
N PHE A 69 -8.59 1.58 -4.98
CA PHE A 69 -9.65 1.30 -4.01
C PHE A 69 -9.17 1.40 -2.55
N ARG A 70 -7.99 0.85 -2.23
CA ARG A 70 -7.43 0.87 -0.88
C ARG A 70 -7.03 2.27 -0.45
N PHE A 71 -6.20 2.93 -1.25
CA PHE A 71 -5.65 4.25 -0.96
C PHE A 71 -6.63 5.41 -1.21
N GLY A 72 -7.75 5.15 -1.91
CA GLY A 72 -8.81 6.12 -2.08
C GLY A 72 -9.83 6.16 -0.94
N ARG A 73 -9.79 5.21 0.01
CA ARG A 73 -10.60 5.29 1.23
C ARG A 73 -10.07 6.45 2.09
N GLY A 74 -10.92 7.46 2.30
CA GLY A 74 -10.56 8.67 3.07
C GLY A 74 -10.70 9.98 2.28
N GLY A 75 -11.12 9.93 1.01
CA GLY A 75 -11.41 11.11 0.20
C GLY A 75 -10.30 11.54 -0.76
N ALA A 76 -9.16 10.83 -0.77
CA ALA A 76 -8.15 10.98 -1.82
C ALA A 76 -8.62 10.27 -3.10
N ASP A 77 -8.81 11.01 -4.20
CA ASP A 77 -9.05 10.37 -5.50
C ASP A 77 -7.71 9.94 -6.10
N VAL A 78 -7.36 8.67 -5.94
CA VAL A 78 -6.10 8.12 -6.46
C VAL A 78 -6.24 7.90 -7.97
N SER A 79 -5.59 8.77 -8.74
CA SER A 79 -5.50 8.64 -10.20
C SER A 79 -4.75 7.37 -10.62
N GLN A 80 -4.95 6.92 -11.85
CA GLN A 80 -4.21 5.79 -12.41
C GLN A 80 -2.69 6.01 -12.36
N SER A 81 -2.24 7.24 -12.63
CA SER A 81 -0.81 7.59 -12.57
C SER A 81 -0.22 7.50 -11.15
N GLN A 82 -1.00 7.86 -10.12
CA GLN A 82 -0.59 7.72 -8.73
C GLN A 82 -0.58 6.24 -8.33
N ALA A 83 -1.58 5.46 -8.75
CA ALA A 83 -1.63 4.03 -8.48
C ALA A 83 -0.38 3.30 -9.01
N GLN A 84 0.06 3.61 -10.23
CA GLN A 84 1.30 3.05 -10.79
C GLN A 84 2.53 3.42 -9.96
N LYS A 85 2.62 4.67 -9.47
CA LYS A 85 3.71 5.09 -8.58
C LYS A 85 3.69 4.35 -7.24
N ILE A 86 2.50 4.10 -6.68
CA ILE A 86 2.31 3.34 -5.44
C ILE A 86 2.74 1.88 -5.64
N VAL A 87 2.29 1.22 -6.71
CA VAL A 87 2.72 -0.16 -7.05
C VAL A 87 4.24 -0.23 -7.18
N LYS A 88 4.86 0.75 -7.85
CA LYS A 88 6.32 0.82 -7.96
C LYS A 88 7.01 1.01 -6.60
N ALA A 89 6.42 1.76 -5.68
CA ALA A 89 6.94 1.94 -4.33
C ALA A 89 6.85 0.65 -3.51
N VAL A 90 5.79 -0.13 -3.67
CA VAL A 90 5.61 -1.44 -3.02
C VAL A 90 6.63 -2.46 -3.54
N ASN A 91 6.90 -2.47 -4.84
CA ASN A 91 7.90 -3.36 -5.46
C ASN A 91 9.34 -3.19 -4.95
N VAL A 92 9.65 -2.12 -4.21
CA VAL A 92 11.00 -1.91 -3.64
C VAL A 92 11.30 -2.94 -2.54
N TRP A 93 10.30 -3.36 -1.78
CA TRP A 93 10.43 -4.25 -0.63
C TRP A 93 9.59 -5.53 -0.76
N CYS A 94 8.68 -5.58 -1.72
CA CYS A 94 7.99 -6.81 -2.11
C CYS A 94 8.95 -7.76 -2.86
N ARG A 95 9.42 -8.82 -2.17
CA ARG A 95 10.33 -9.84 -2.71
C ARG A 95 9.66 -11.19 -2.87
#